data_AF-A0AAE0M6P0-F1
#
_entry.id   AF-A0AAE0M6P0-F1
#
_cell.length_a   1.000
_cell.length_b   1.000
_cell.length_c   1.000
_cell.angle_alpha   90.00
_cell.angle_beta   90.00
_cell.angle_gamma   90.00
#
_symmetry.space_group_name_H-M   'P 1'
#
loop_
_entity.id
_entity.type
_entity.pdbx_description
1 polymer ?
#
loop_
_entity_poly.entity_id
_entity_poly.type
_entity_poly.pdbx_seq_one_letter_code
_entity_poly.pdbx_strand_id
1 'polypeptide(L)'
;MDDPDAPQSQAQPDPQDANLTNPPADGVDAAAPGPAGGPDPTPSGPHLIHALIGHGPGGLSETVRNSIGGLSETVRNSVTSLASHHDFRLRKEKEKLPDLEKGHIHPLGKSESLRVDGDEDALSKKQPVQPPPVEPSPLHLLTLPPEIQSEVLRHLDFPDLVNIRRTCHQLRAFASPHHISILMGPGRLKAQLERHCKCCLAYDAFQSHMIRGSLVDPAYPLSNACFKCALKANDHRLRPGNMITLANGTRVYVCRWCGMPVDFGFAAGNEQFHRRCYSLYNDKLVHFFFIGCIQLGLGFVSAVLAWIYFRNIGLVLGSTVASFLLLWMCLGIIIIRGNTRRSNYWTLLCELAILWLWMPPVYHIASAIASRSPGDAPIPKSTIACLVIFVLYMLFRLINLAGNIILMGGYDITRCTRGNVPRWRRLIDPVLRALVFWTYPQSIQK
;
A
#
# COMPACT_ATOMS: atom_id res chain seq x y z
N MET A 1 5.12 29.45 65.79
CA MET A 1 4.29 30.14 64.77
C MET A 1 4.46 29.25 63.57
N ASP A 2 3.83 28.08 63.66
CA ASP A 2 4.09 26.91 62.84
C ASP A 2 2.80 26.10 62.87
N ASP A 3 2.24 25.81 61.71
CA ASP A 3 1.28 24.72 61.55
C ASP A 3 1.23 24.30 60.08
N PRO A 4 1.71 23.09 59.76
CA PRO A 4 1.20 22.25 58.69
C PRO A 4 0.34 21.13 59.30
N ASP A 5 -0.71 20.67 58.61
CA ASP A 5 -0.99 19.22 58.55
C ASP A 5 -2.13 18.85 57.58
N ALA A 6 -2.00 17.62 57.07
CA ALA A 6 -2.88 16.90 56.16
C ALA A 6 -4.27 16.58 56.75
N PRO A 7 -5.13 15.89 55.96
CA PRO A 7 -5.78 14.73 56.56
C PRO A 7 -5.82 13.47 55.70
N GLN A 8 -5.85 12.38 56.46
CA GLN A 8 -5.95 10.97 56.11
C GLN A 8 -7.36 10.59 55.62
N SER A 9 -7.44 9.57 54.76
CA SER A 9 -8.68 8.86 54.44
C SER A 9 -8.61 7.44 55.01
N GLN A 10 -9.43 7.16 56.03
CA GLN A 10 -9.65 5.85 56.64
C GLN A 10 -10.98 5.22 56.15
N ALA A 11 -11.13 3.92 56.47
CA ALA A 11 -11.96 2.91 55.82
C ALA A 11 -13.23 2.48 56.61
N GLN A 12 -13.94 1.48 56.03
CA GLN A 12 -14.94 0.51 56.58
C GLN A 12 -16.45 0.89 56.56
N PRO A 13 -17.41 -0.08 56.68
CA PRO A 13 -17.60 -1.39 55.97
C PRO A 13 -19.10 -1.72 55.60
N ASP A 14 -19.32 -2.89 54.91
CA ASP A 14 -20.49 -3.83 54.69
C ASP A 14 -21.90 -3.59 55.31
N PRO A 15 -23.08 -4.18 54.85
CA PRO A 15 -23.29 -5.62 54.55
C PRO A 15 -24.46 -6.13 53.59
N GLN A 16 -24.36 -7.42 53.22
CA GLN A 16 -25.32 -8.57 53.08
C GLN A 16 -26.76 -8.54 52.44
N ASP A 17 -26.97 -9.59 51.60
CA ASP A 17 -28.07 -10.59 51.45
C ASP A 17 -29.51 -10.32 50.92
N ALA A 18 -29.87 -11.07 49.85
CA ALA A 18 -31.13 -11.83 49.58
C ALA A 18 -31.18 -12.25 48.08
N ASN A 19 -31.04 -13.51 47.63
CA ASN A 19 -31.87 -14.74 47.71
C ASN A 19 -33.15 -14.74 46.82
N LEU A 20 -33.34 -15.81 46.00
CA LEU A 20 -34.55 -16.36 45.32
C LEU A 20 -34.13 -17.15 44.03
N THR A 21 -33.94 -18.47 44.04
CA THR A 21 -34.88 -19.63 43.86
C THR A 21 -35.19 -20.08 42.41
N ASN A 22 -34.94 -21.38 42.17
CA ASN A 22 -35.28 -22.22 40.99
C ASN A 22 -36.78 -22.56 40.88
N PRO A 23 -37.20 -23.18 39.75
CA PRO A 23 -38.14 -24.30 39.79
C PRO A 23 -37.73 -25.52 38.89
N PRO A 24 -38.43 -26.67 38.99
CA PRO A 24 -37.84 -28.02 38.93
C PRO A 24 -38.16 -28.85 37.68
N ALA A 25 -37.56 -30.04 37.64
CA ALA A 25 -37.81 -31.15 36.74
C ALA A 25 -38.87 -32.12 37.31
N ASP A 26 -39.62 -32.79 36.41
CA ASP A 26 -40.28 -34.07 36.65
C ASP A 26 -40.29 -34.88 35.34
N GLY A 27 -40.00 -36.18 35.45
CA GLY A 27 -40.10 -37.17 34.37
C GLY A 27 -41.28 -38.13 34.58
N VAL A 28 -41.45 -39.09 33.65
CA VAL A 28 -41.83 -40.52 33.83
C VAL A 28 -42.25 -41.14 32.47
N ASP A 29 -41.46 -42.13 32.06
CA ASP A 29 -41.69 -43.45 31.42
C ASP A 29 -42.70 -43.77 30.27
N ALA A 30 -42.09 -44.44 29.27
CA ALA A 30 -42.44 -45.72 28.60
C ALA A 30 -43.61 -45.83 27.59
N ALA A 31 -43.27 -46.18 26.33
CA ALA A 31 -43.62 -47.46 25.66
C ALA A 31 -43.31 -47.42 24.13
N ALA A 32 -42.70 -48.48 23.59
CA ALA A 32 -42.55 -48.78 22.16
C ALA A 32 -43.76 -49.65 21.66
N PRO A 33 -44.01 -49.89 20.34
CA PRO A 33 -43.08 -50.49 19.35
C PRO A 33 -43.12 -49.89 17.92
N GLY A 34 -42.17 -50.32 17.05
CA GLY A 34 -41.87 -49.79 15.68
C GLY A 34 -42.82 -50.28 14.55
N PRO A 35 -42.38 -50.52 13.29
CA PRO A 35 -41.23 -50.00 12.51
C PRO A 35 -41.58 -49.63 11.02
N ALA A 36 -40.74 -48.79 10.37
CA ALA A 36 -40.45 -48.71 8.91
C ALA A 36 -39.66 -47.39 8.71
N GLY A 37 -38.56 -47.23 7.97
CA GLY A 37 -37.97 -47.94 6.85
C GLY A 37 -37.46 -46.84 5.90
N GLY A 38 -36.16 -46.81 5.58
CA GLY A 38 -35.61 -45.99 4.48
C GLY A 38 -34.57 -44.92 4.89
N PRO A 39 -33.36 -44.92 4.28
CA PRO A 39 -32.24 -44.07 4.68
C PRO A 39 -32.15 -42.79 3.84
N ASP A 40 -31.65 -41.70 4.42
CA ASP A 40 -30.88 -40.71 3.66
C ASP A 40 -29.83 -40.01 4.55
N PRO A 41 -28.67 -39.64 3.99
CA PRO A 41 -27.47 -39.28 4.75
C PRO A 41 -27.36 -37.77 5.00
N THR A 42 -26.87 -37.43 6.19
CA THR A 42 -26.11 -36.20 6.42
C THR A 42 -24.76 -36.59 7.02
N PRO A 43 -23.71 -35.78 6.77
CA PRO A 43 -22.81 -35.51 7.86
C PRO A 43 -22.57 -34.01 8.04
N SER A 44 -23.03 -33.57 9.19
CA SER A 44 -22.48 -32.50 10.02
C SER A 44 -20.99 -32.72 10.32
N GLY A 45 -20.22 -31.64 10.36
CA GLY A 45 -19.16 -31.47 11.38
C GLY A 45 -19.73 -30.69 12.57
N PRO A 46 -18.95 -30.29 13.59
CA PRO A 46 -17.53 -30.57 13.87
C PRO A 46 -17.29 -31.07 15.32
N HIS A 47 -16.18 -31.76 15.60
CA HIS A 47 -15.61 -31.79 16.96
C HIS A 47 -14.08 -31.71 16.95
N LEU A 48 -13.64 -30.70 17.68
CA LEU A 48 -12.27 -30.31 18.03
C LEU A 48 -11.87 -31.05 19.33
N ILE A 49 -10.56 -31.15 19.55
CA ILE A 49 -9.86 -31.52 20.81
C ILE A 49 -9.60 -33.03 21.00
N HIS A 50 -8.42 -33.49 20.54
CA HIS A 50 -7.45 -34.34 21.27
C HIS A 50 -6.41 -34.89 20.27
N ALA A 51 -5.28 -34.20 20.07
CA ALA A 51 -4.05 -34.80 19.49
C ALA A 51 -2.86 -33.81 19.52
N LEU A 52 -2.30 -33.52 20.69
CA LEU A 52 -0.95 -32.92 20.79
C LEU A 52 -0.26 -33.35 22.09
N ILE A 53 0.08 -34.65 22.20
CA ILE A 53 1.20 -35.11 23.01
C ILE A 53 1.86 -36.27 22.25
N GLY A 54 3.10 -36.05 21.80
CA GLY A 54 4.01 -37.12 21.38
C GLY A 54 4.56 -36.96 19.97
N HIS A 55 5.70 -36.27 19.82
CA HIS A 55 6.64 -36.58 18.75
C HIS A 55 8.09 -36.39 19.22
N GLY A 56 8.84 -37.49 19.12
CA GLY A 56 10.26 -37.60 19.40
C GLY A 56 11.17 -37.01 18.31
N PRO A 57 12.48 -37.32 18.32
CA PRO A 57 13.54 -36.50 17.69
C PRO A 57 13.63 -36.53 16.16
N GLY A 58 12.65 -37.08 15.43
CA GLY A 58 12.72 -37.29 13.98
C GLY A 58 12.25 -36.12 13.10
N GLY A 59 11.49 -35.15 13.64
CA GLY A 59 10.75 -34.15 12.84
C GLY A 59 11.54 -32.93 12.34
N LEU A 60 12.77 -32.73 12.81
CA LEU A 60 13.58 -31.56 12.43
C LEU A 60 14.24 -31.69 11.05
N SER A 61 14.47 -32.91 10.56
CA SER A 61 15.17 -33.16 9.29
C SER A 61 14.30 -32.82 8.06
N GLU A 62 13.01 -33.13 8.08
CA GLU A 62 12.10 -32.85 6.94
C GLU A 62 11.73 -31.38 6.82
N THR A 63 11.57 -30.67 7.94
CA THR A 63 11.27 -29.23 7.92
C THR A 63 12.46 -28.42 7.38
N VAL A 64 13.70 -28.83 7.70
CA VAL A 64 14.92 -28.20 7.17
C VAL A 64 15.14 -28.59 5.70
N ARG A 65 14.87 -29.84 5.31
CA ARG A 65 14.97 -30.29 3.91
C ARG A 65 13.97 -29.58 2.99
N ASN A 66 12.74 -29.37 3.44
CA ASN A 66 11.71 -28.65 2.69
C ASN A 66 12.00 -27.15 2.59
N SER A 67 12.63 -26.56 3.62
CA SER A 67 13.03 -25.15 3.61
C SER A 67 14.21 -24.87 2.66
N ILE A 68 15.16 -25.81 2.53
CA ILE A 68 16.31 -25.69 1.60
C ILE A 68 15.87 -25.97 0.15
N GLY A 69 14.95 -26.91 -0.06
CA GLY A 69 14.36 -27.20 -1.37
C GLY A 69 13.63 -25.99 -1.99
N GLY A 70 12.82 -25.29 -1.20
CA GLY A 70 12.09 -24.08 -1.66
C GLY A 70 13.01 -22.90 -1.99
N LEU A 71 14.15 -22.76 -1.32
CA LEU A 71 15.15 -21.73 -1.62
C LEU A 71 15.85 -22.00 -2.96
N SER A 72 16.23 -23.26 -3.21
CA SER A 72 16.86 -23.70 -4.47
C SER A 72 15.94 -23.49 -5.68
N GLU A 73 14.65 -23.77 -5.55
CA GLU A 73 13.68 -23.63 -6.64
C GLU A 73 13.35 -22.15 -6.94
N THR A 74 13.28 -21.32 -5.90
CA THR A 74 13.11 -19.86 -6.04
C THR A 74 14.33 -19.21 -6.70
N VAL A 75 15.55 -19.64 -6.35
CA VAL A 75 16.79 -19.15 -6.98
C VAL A 75 16.88 -19.61 -8.43
N ARG A 76 16.54 -20.87 -8.72
CA ARG A 76 16.51 -21.42 -10.09
C ARG A 76 15.52 -20.66 -10.99
N ASN A 77 14.32 -20.36 -10.49
CA ASN A 77 13.30 -19.60 -11.22
C ASN A 77 13.67 -18.11 -11.40
N SER A 78 14.52 -17.57 -10.53
CA SER A 78 14.99 -16.18 -10.63
C SER A 78 16.11 -16.04 -11.69
N VAL A 79 17.00 -17.04 -11.80
CA VAL A 79 18.07 -17.06 -12.82
C VAL A 79 17.52 -17.21 -14.23
N THR A 80 16.49 -18.05 -14.43
CA THR A 80 15.81 -18.19 -15.73
C THR A 80 15.02 -16.94 -16.13
N SER A 81 14.43 -16.23 -15.15
CA SER A 81 13.76 -14.95 -15.40
C SER A 81 14.74 -13.85 -15.83
N LEU A 82 15.95 -13.81 -15.28
CA LEU A 82 16.97 -12.81 -15.63
C LEU A 82 17.46 -12.98 -17.09
N ALA A 83 17.65 -14.23 -17.53
CA ALA A 83 18.02 -14.53 -18.92
C ALA A 83 16.95 -14.04 -19.92
N SER A 84 15.67 -14.16 -19.58
CA SER A 84 14.56 -13.71 -20.44
C SER A 84 14.42 -12.18 -20.56
N HIS A 85 14.89 -11.43 -19.56
CA HIS A 85 14.76 -9.97 -19.51
C HIS A 85 15.87 -9.24 -20.30
N HIS A 86 16.99 -9.92 -20.57
CA HIS A 86 18.06 -9.41 -21.43
C HIS A 86 17.63 -9.40 -22.90
N ASP A 87 16.95 -10.46 -23.36
CA ASP A 87 16.45 -10.58 -24.74
C ASP A 87 15.35 -9.56 -25.11
N PHE A 88 14.49 -9.20 -24.15
CA PHE A 88 13.45 -8.21 -24.39
C PHE A 88 14.00 -6.79 -24.57
N ARG A 89 15.11 -6.46 -23.89
CA ARG A 89 15.75 -5.15 -23.99
C ARG A 89 16.39 -4.92 -25.36
N LEU A 90 17.02 -5.97 -25.92
CA LEU A 90 17.63 -5.95 -27.25
C LEU A 90 16.61 -5.77 -28.38
N ARG A 91 15.38 -6.31 -28.23
CA ARG A 91 14.30 -6.09 -29.21
C ARG A 91 13.77 -4.67 -29.20
N LYS A 92 13.71 -4.03 -28.03
CA LYS A 92 13.14 -2.68 -27.87
C LYS A 92 14.06 -1.55 -28.36
N GLU A 93 15.37 -1.79 -28.45
CA GLU A 93 16.32 -0.85 -29.05
C GLU A 93 16.26 -0.85 -30.59
N LYS A 94 15.80 -1.95 -31.22
CA LYS A 94 15.61 -2.02 -32.68
C LYS A 94 14.35 -1.31 -33.20
N GLU A 95 13.37 -1.01 -32.35
CA GLU A 95 12.08 -0.41 -32.75
C GLU A 95 12.03 1.12 -32.66
N LYS A 96 13.12 1.79 -32.26
CA LYS A 96 13.12 3.23 -31.95
C LYS A 96 13.75 4.16 -33.01
N LEU A 97 13.89 3.71 -34.26
CA LEU A 97 14.13 4.62 -35.38
C LEU A 97 12.92 4.62 -36.33
N PRO A 98 12.18 5.73 -36.38
CA PRO A 98 11.78 6.22 -37.70
C PRO A 98 11.86 7.74 -37.88
N ASP A 99 12.43 8.11 -39.03
CA ASP A 99 12.06 9.12 -40.04
C ASP A 99 11.21 10.33 -39.63
N LEU A 100 11.81 11.50 -39.89
CA LEU A 100 11.28 12.82 -39.59
C LEU A 100 11.28 13.65 -40.89
N GLU A 101 10.16 13.67 -41.60
CA GLU A 101 9.97 14.57 -42.76
C GLU A 101 8.61 15.30 -42.73
N LYS A 102 8.71 16.57 -42.28
CA LYS A 102 8.03 17.82 -42.65
C LYS A 102 6.60 17.81 -43.22
N GLY A 103 5.71 18.55 -42.53
CA GLY A 103 4.55 19.23 -43.10
C GLY A 103 4.30 20.58 -42.41
N HIS A 104 4.37 21.68 -43.18
CA HIS A 104 4.11 23.07 -42.75
C HIS A 104 2.67 23.48 -43.10
N ILE A 105 1.97 24.16 -42.19
CA ILE A 105 0.73 24.91 -42.48
C ILE A 105 0.78 26.27 -41.74
N HIS A 106 0.55 27.34 -42.50
CA HIS A 106 0.40 28.76 -42.08
C HIS A 106 -0.89 29.02 -41.28
N PRO A 107 -0.96 30.11 -40.50
CA PRO A 107 -2.23 30.81 -40.30
C PRO A 107 -2.21 32.30 -40.70
N LEU A 108 -3.32 32.68 -41.32
CA LEU A 108 -3.77 34.01 -41.73
C LEU A 108 -4.14 34.92 -40.54
N GLY A 109 -3.92 36.23 -40.73
CA GLY A 109 -5.00 37.22 -40.67
C GLY A 109 -5.30 37.88 -39.32
N LYS A 110 -4.57 38.95 -39.01
CA LYS A 110 -4.96 40.01 -38.07
C LYS A 110 -5.74 41.08 -38.85
N SER A 111 -6.92 41.49 -38.37
CA SER A 111 -7.59 42.72 -38.82
C SER A 111 -7.59 43.75 -37.70
N GLU A 112 -7.01 44.91 -38.01
CA GLU A 112 -7.01 46.12 -37.19
C GLU A 112 -8.29 46.91 -37.40
N SER A 113 -8.83 47.44 -36.31
CA SER A 113 -9.91 48.43 -36.28
C SER A 113 -9.34 49.83 -36.46
N LEU A 114 -9.76 50.53 -37.52
CA LEU A 114 -9.59 51.99 -37.64
C LEU A 114 -10.93 52.68 -37.41
N ARG A 115 -10.86 53.82 -36.74
CA ARG A 115 -11.97 54.64 -36.24
C ARG A 115 -11.81 56.04 -36.84
N VAL A 116 -12.91 56.80 -36.86
CA VAL A 116 -13.02 58.27 -36.81
C VAL A 116 -13.49 58.99 -38.11
N ASP A 117 -14.72 59.50 -37.97
CA ASP A 117 -15.35 60.80 -38.28
C ASP A 117 -15.55 61.35 -39.71
N GLY A 118 -16.74 61.97 -39.86
CA GLY A 118 -17.09 62.91 -40.92
C GLY A 118 -18.58 63.24 -40.97
N ASP A 119 -18.92 64.48 -40.56
CA ASP A 119 -20.24 65.11 -40.49
C ASP A 119 -20.91 65.43 -41.86
N GLU A 120 -22.20 65.81 -41.75
CA GLU A 120 -22.95 66.83 -42.52
C GLU A 120 -24.18 66.40 -43.37
N ASP A 121 -25.33 66.87 -42.86
CA ASP A 121 -26.60 67.33 -43.44
C ASP A 121 -26.99 67.05 -44.91
N ALA A 122 -28.23 66.55 -45.11
CA ALA A 122 -29.30 67.25 -45.86
C ALA A 122 -30.58 66.41 -46.08
N LEU A 123 -31.72 67.05 -45.76
CA LEU A 123 -33.04 67.03 -46.41
C LEU A 123 -33.70 65.71 -46.92
N SER A 124 -34.80 65.36 -46.25
CA SER A 124 -36.14 65.16 -46.84
C SER A 124 -36.32 64.16 -47.99
N LYS A 125 -36.75 62.92 -47.64
CA LYS A 125 -37.81 62.20 -48.37
C LYS A 125 -38.48 61.15 -47.48
N LYS A 126 -39.79 61.30 -47.27
CA LYS A 126 -40.66 60.27 -46.67
C LYS A 126 -40.66 59.04 -47.58
N GLN A 127 -40.22 57.90 -47.05
CA GLN A 127 -40.35 56.58 -47.69
C GLN A 127 -40.97 55.60 -46.68
N PRO A 128 -41.86 54.68 -47.09
CA PRO A 128 -42.63 53.86 -46.17
C PRO A 128 -41.77 52.78 -45.52
N VAL A 129 -41.98 52.63 -44.21
CA VAL A 129 -41.63 51.51 -43.31
C VAL A 129 -41.08 50.26 -44.01
N GLN A 130 -39.79 49.96 -43.78
CA GLN A 130 -39.28 48.59 -43.74
C GLN A 130 -38.98 48.25 -42.27
N PRO A 131 -39.47 47.11 -41.74
CA PRO A 131 -39.02 46.65 -40.43
C PRO A 131 -37.50 46.40 -40.47
N PRO A 132 -36.76 46.71 -39.40
CA PRO A 132 -35.32 46.46 -39.36
C PRO A 132 -35.03 44.99 -39.65
N PRO A 133 -33.94 44.66 -40.36
CA PRO A 133 -33.52 43.29 -40.55
C PRO A 133 -33.30 42.69 -39.17
N VAL A 134 -34.10 41.69 -38.82
CA VAL A 134 -33.98 40.95 -37.57
C VAL A 134 -32.59 40.35 -37.54
N GLU A 135 -31.67 40.95 -36.77
CA GLU A 135 -30.40 40.31 -36.44
C GLU A 135 -30.73 38.93 -35.87
N PRO A 136 -30.13 37.84 -36.39
CA PRO A 136 -30.41 36.51 -35.87
C PRO A 136 -29.98 36.48 -34.40
N SER A 137 -30.97 36.57 -33.51
CA SER A 137 -30.80 36.46 -32.07
C SER A 137 -29.93 35.24 -31.77
N PRO A 138 -28.90 35.35 -30.92
CA PRO A 138 -28.02 34.23 -30.63
C PRO A 138 -28.87 33.05 -30.14
N LEU A 139 -28.77 31.91 -30.85
CA LEU A 139 -29.50 30.68 -30.56
C LEU A 139 -29.15 30.22 -29.15
N HIS A 140 -30.02 30.53 -28.19
CA HIS A 140 -29.87 30.10 -26.81
C HIS A 140 -30.62 28.77 -26.64
N LEU A 141 -30.07 27.82 -25.87
CA LEU A 141 -30.75 26.52 -25.66
C LEU A 141 -32.19 26.69 -25.15
N LEU A 142 -32.42 27.75 -24.38
CA LEU A 142 -33.70 28.10 -23.77
C LEU A 142 -34.70 28.75 -24.75
N THR A 143 -34.25 29.23 -25.91
CA THR A 143 -35.13 29.79 -26.96
C THR A 143 -35.66 28.71 -27.91
N LEU A 144 -35.19 27.47 -27.79
CA LEU A 144 -35.69 26.33 -28.56
C LEU A 144 -37.08 25.89 -28.05
N PRO A 145 -37.95 25.32 -28.89
CA PRO A 145 -39.17 24.66 -28.45
C PRO A 145 -38.89 23.55 -27.41
N PRO A 146 -39.76 23.36 -26.40
CA PRO A 146 -39.52 22.42 -25.31
C PRO A 146 -39.34 20.96 -25.78
N GLU A 147 -39.92 20.60 -26.94
CA GLU A 147 -39.75 19.31 -27.58
C GLU A 147 -38.30 19.11 -28.03
N ILE A 148 -37.71 20.11 -28.68
CA ILE A 148 -36.31 20.08 -29.13
C ILE A 148 -35.38 20.09 -27.92
N GLN A 149 -35.69 20.88 -26.89
CA GLN A 149 -34.90 20.87 -25.66
C GLN A 149 -34.90 19.48 -24.99
N SER A 150 -36.06 18.80 -24.98
CA SER A 150 -36.20 17.45 -24.43
C SER A 150 -35.46 16.40 -25.28
N GLU A 151 -35.46 16.56 -26.60
CA GLU A 151 -34.70 15.73 -27.53
C GLU A 151 -33.19 15.86 -27.31
N VAL A 152 -32.72 17.09 -27.10
CA VAL A 152 -31.32 17.37 -26.76
C VAL A 152 -30.95 16.68 -25.45
N LEU A 153 -31.76 16.80 -24.39
CA LEU A 153 -31.53 16.10 -23.12
C LEU A 153 -31.47 14.57 -23.27
N ARG A 154 -32.25 13.99 -24.18
CA ARG A 154 -32.24 12.54 -24.41
C ARG A 154 -30.94 12.03 -25.03
N HIS A 155 -30.25 12.87 -25.80
CA HIS A 155 -28.99 12.54 -26.47
C HIS A 155 -27.75 12.86 -25.64
N LEU A 156 -27.90 13.56 -24.51
CA LEU A 156 -26.79 13.92 -23.66
C LEU A 156 -26.41 12.78 -22.72
N ASP A 157 -25.11 12.56 -22.58
CA ASP A 157 -24.58 11.62 -21.61
C ASP A 157 -24.76 12.16 -20.18
N PHE A 158 -24.68 11.25 -19.20
CA PHE A 158 -24.85 11.61 -17.80
C PHE A 158 -23.91 12.75 -17.32
N PRO A 159 -22.61 12.78 -17.68
CA PRO A 159 -21.73 13.88 -17.29
C PRO A 159 -22.19 15.22 -17.85
N ASP A 160 -22.68 15.25 -19.09
CA ASP A 160 -23.13 16.47 -19.75
C ASP A 160 -24.43 16.99 -19.15
N LEU A 161 -25.36 16.08 -18.79
CA LEU A 161 -26.55 16.42 -18.02
C LEU A 161 -26.19 17.06 -16.67
N VAL A 162 -25.19 16.52 -15.97
CA VAL A 162 -24.71 17.12 -14.71
C VAL A 162 -24.06 18.48 -14.95
N ASN A 163 -23.31 18.64 -16.03
CA ASN A 163 -22.69 19.91 -16.40
C ASN A 163 -23.74 20.98 -16.74
N ILE A 164 -24.77 20.65 -17.52
CA ILE A 164 -25.89 21.54 -17.84
C ILE A 164 -26.64 21.98 -16.59
N ARG A 165 -26.82 21.09 -15.61
CA ARG A 165 -27.44 21.45 -14.33
C ARG A 165 -26.57 22.39 -13.47
N ARG A 166 -25.28 22.51 -13.77
CA ARG A 166 -24.33 23.38 -13.07
C ARG A 166 -24.18 24.75 -13.74
N THR A 167 -24.57 24.93 -15.00
CA THR A 167 -24.37 26.18 -15.73
C THR A 167 -25.27 27.32 -15.23
N CYS A 168 -26.59 27.13 -15.17
CA CYS A 168 -27.51 28.16 -14.68
C CYS A 168 -28.75 27.58 -13.97
N HIS A 169 -29.45 28.42 -13.21
CA HIS A 169 -30.64 28.03 -12.44
C HIS A 169 -31.79 27.53 -13.34
N GLN A 170 -32.00 28.17 -14.49
CA GLN A 170 -33.05 27.79 -15.44
C GLN A 170 -32.78 26.41 -16.07
N LEU A 171 -31.55 26.15 -16.50
CA LEU A 171 -31.14 24.84 -17.02
C LEU A 171 -31.16 23.75 -15.94
N ARG A 172 -30.91 24.10 -14.68
CA ARG A 172 -31.09 23.18 -13.54
C ARG A 172 -32.56 22.81 -13.32
N ALA A 173 -33.47 23.79 -13.42
CA ALA A 173 -34.91 23.55 -13.29
C ALA A 173 -35.45 22.72 -14.47
N PHE A 174 -34.99 23.03 -15.69
CA PHE A 174 -35.33 22.29 -16.90
C PHE A 174 -34.85 20.83 -16.84
N ALA A 175 -33.57 20.61 -16.53
CA ALA A 175 -32.98 19.30 -16.33
C ALA A 175 -33.18 18.79 -14.88
N SER A 176 -34.42 18.80 -14.38
CA SER A 176 -34.73 18.31 -13.02
C SER A 176 -34.51 16.79 -12.91
N PRO A 177 -34.19 16.23 -11.71
CA PRO A 177 -33.94 14.79 -11.56
C PRO A 177 -35.14 13.94 -11.98
N HIS A 178 -36.35 14.44 -11.70
CA HIS A 178 -37.60 13.80 -12.08
C HIS A 178 -37.77 13.78 -13.61
N HIS A 179 -37.54 14.92 -14.28
CA HIS A 179 -37.63 15.02 -15.73
C HIS A 179 -36.60 14.09 -16.41
N ILE A 180 -35.36 14.06 -15.92
CA ILE A 180 -34.31 13.17 -16.41
C ILE A 180 -34.70 11.69 -16.23
N SER A 181 -35.30 11.33 -15.09
CA SER A 181 -35.76 9.96 -14.83
C SER A 181 -36.88 9.52 -15.77
N ILE A 182 -37.77 10.44 -16.16
CA ILE A 182 -38.83 10.16 -17.13
C ILE A 182 -38.25 10.01 -18.54
N LEU A 183 -37.36 10.92 -18.95
CA LEU A 183 -36.77 10.93 -20.29
C LEU A 183 -35.90 9.70 -20.59
N MET A 184 -35.07 9.27 -19.64
CA MET A 184 -34.18 8.12 -19.82
C MET A 184 -34.81 6.79 -19.39
N GLY A 185 -35.84 6.83 -18.54
CA GLY A 185 -36.37 5.67 -17.83
C GLY A 185 -35.52 5.27 -16.62
N PRO A 186 -36.14 4.71 -15.56
CA PRO A 186 -35.48 4.45 -14.28
C PRO A 186 -34.35 3.42 -14.37
N GLY A 187 -34.52 2.38 -15.20
CA GLY A 187 -33.51 1.32 -15.38
C GLY A 187 -32.24 1.82 -16.09
N ARG A 188 -32.39 2.58 -17.18
CA ARG A 188 -31.25 3.14 -17.93
C ARG A 188 -30.50 4.19 -17.12
N LEU A 189 -31.23 5.06 -16.42
CA LEU A 189 -30.63 6.04 -15.51
C LEU A 189 -29.83 5.36 -14.40
N LYS A 190 -30.39 4.33 -13.74
CA LYS A 190 -29.68 3.57 -12.73
C LYS A 190 -28.40 2.93 -13.29
N ALA A 191 -28.47 2.28 -14.44
CA ALA A 191 -27.30 1.67 -15.10
C ALA A 191 -26.23 2.71 -15.45
N GLN A 192 -26.63 3.90 -15.91
CA GLN A 192 -25.71 5.01 -16.17
C GLN A 192 -25.04 5.47 -14.86
N LEU A 193 -25.80 5.68 -13.79
CA LEU A 193 -25.25 6.10 -12.49
C LEU A 193 -24.25 5.09 -11.92
N GLU A 194 -24.51 3.79 -12.07
CA GLU A 194 -23.59 2.74 -11.64
C GLU A 194 -22.32 2.65 -12.50
N ARG A 195 -22.35 3.13 -13.76
CA ARG A 195 -21.18 3.15 -14.65
C ARG A 195 -20.31 4.40 -14.51
N HIS A 196 -20.67 5.31 -13.62
CA HIS A 196 -19.95 6.56 -13.43
C HIS A 196 -19.33 6.64 -12.04
N CYS A 197 -18.16 7.28 -11.96
CA CYS A 197 -17.55 7.61 -10.68
C CYS A 197 -18.28 8.78 -10.00
N LYS A 198 -18.67 8.61 -8.73
CA LYS A 198 -19.25 9.64 -7.85
C LYS A 198 -18.45 10.95 -7.80
N CYS A 199 -17.12 10.87 -7.87
CA CYS A 199 -16.24 12.02 -7.66
C CYS A 199 -15.87 12.75 -8.97
N CYS A 200 -15.41 12.01 -9.98
CA CYS A 200 -14.91 12.60 -11.23
C CYS A 200 -15.85 12.42 -12.42
N LEU A 201 -16.97 11.72 -12.25
CA LEU A 201 -17.94 11.40 -13.32
C LEU A 201 -17.29 10.73 -14.53
N ALA A 202 -16.16 10.04 -14.35
CA ALA A 202 -15.58 9.22 -15.41
C ALA A 202 -16.48 8.00 -15.67
N TYR A 203 -16.77 7.75 -16.94
CA TYR A 203 -17.54 6.60 -17.41
C TYR A 203 -16.64 5.36 -17.54
N ASP A 204 -17.15 4.21 -17.09
CA ASP A 204 -16.56 2.90 -17.30
C ASP A 204 -17.66 1.91 -17.72
N ALA A 205 -17.62 1.52 -18.99
CA ALA A 205 -18.61 0.65 -19.62
C ALA A 205 -18.65 -0.76 -19.01
N PHE A 206 -17.48 -1.27 -18.60
CA PHE A 206 -17.32 -2.64 -18.11
C PHE A 206 -17.35 -2.74 -16.58
N GLN A 207 -17.35 -1.59 -15.89
CA GLN A 207 -17.36 -1.53 -14.43
C GLN A 207 -16.17 -2.26 -13.77
N SER A 208 -15.08 -2.45 -14.52
CA SER A 208 -13.87 -3.17 -14.12
C SER A 208 -12.87 -2.28 -13.39
N HIS A 209 -12.95 -0.97 -13.55
CA HIS A 209 -12.02 0.00 -12.93
C HIS A 209 -12.69 0.86 -11.86
N MET A 210 -13.84 0.41 -11.36
CA MET A 210 -14.61 1.06 -10.30
C MET A 210 -14.82 0.14 -9.10
N ILE A 211 -14.63 0.71 -7.92
CA ILE A 211 -14.96 0.08 -6.65
C ILE A 211 -16.46 0.20 -6.45
N ARG A 212 -17.10 -0.92 -6.12
CA ARG A 212 -18.53 -0.96 -5.83
C ARG A 212 -18.85 -0.10 -4.61
N GLY A 213 -19.80 0.81 -4.75
CA GLY A 213 -20.32 1.63 -3.66
C GLY A 213 -21.17 0.80 -2.70
N SER A 214 -21.32 1.30 -1.47
CA SER A 214 -22.27 0.70 -0.53
C SER A 214 -23.70 0.98 -0.98
N LEU A 215 -24.60 0.02 -0.75
CA LEU A 215 -26.05 0.22 -0.92
C LEU A 215 -26.62 1.20 0.12
N VAL A 216 -25.88 1.41 1.22
CA VAL A 216 -26.25 2.33 2.32
C VAL A 216 -25.72 3.75 2.07
N ASP A 217 -24.92 3.97 1.02
CA ASP A 217 -24.43 5.32 0.70
C ASP A 217 -25.61 6.21 0.25
N PRO A 218 -25.78 7.42 0.81
CA PRO A 218 -26.85 8.34 0.40
C PRO A 218 -26.79 8.75 -1.08
N ALA A 219 -25.63 8.58 -1.73
CA ALA A 219 -25.48 8.83 -3.15
C ALA A 219 -25.89 7.65 -4.04
N TYR A 220 -26.30 6.50 -3.49
CA TYR A 220 -26.75 5.36 -4.28
C TYR A 220 -27.92 5.76 -5.20
N PRO A 221 -27.89 5.43 -6.50
CA PRO A 221 -26.98 4.47 -7.17
C PRO A 221 -25.63 5.03 -7.67
N LEU A 222 -25.37 6.34 -7.59
CA LEU A 222 -24.07 6.97 -7.90
C LEU A 222 -23.10 6.87 -6.72
N SER A 223 -22.88 5.67 -6.18
CA SER A 223 -21.98 5.42 -5.05
C SER A 223 -20.63 4.80 -5.45
N ASN A 224 -20.47 4.43 -6.72
CA ASN A 224 -19.24 3.83 -7.24
C ASN A 224 -18.09 4.85 -7.33
N ALA A 225 -16.86 4.40 -7.10
CA ALA A 225 -15.67 5.25 -7.15
C ALA A 225 -14.58 4.63 -8.01
N CYS A 226 -14.00 5.39 -8.94
CA CYS A 226 -12.84 4.93 -9.70
C CYS A 226 -11.61 4.82 -8.79
N PHE A 227 -10.64 3.98 -9.18
CA PHE A 227 -9.44 3.75 -8.36
C PHE A 227 -8.65 5.03 -8.06
N LYS A 228 -8.56 5.95 -9.03
CA LYS A 228 -7.85 7.24 -8.85
C LYS A 228 -8.50 8.09 -7.76
N CYS A 229 -9.83 8.22 -7.79
CA CYS A 229 -10.57 8.99 -6.80
C CYS A 229 -10.58 8.32 -5.43
N ALA A 230 -10.76 7.00 -5.38
CA ALA A 230 -10.70 6.26 -4.12
C ALA A 230 -9.31 6.34 -3.47
N LEU A 231 -8.24 6.29 -4.27
CA LEU A 231 -6.87 6.44 -3.78
C LEU A 231 -6.60 7.86 -3.27
N LYS A 232 -7.11 8.88 -3.96
CA LYS A 232 -7.02 10.29 -3.53
C LYS A 232 -7.81 10.55 -2.25
N ALA A 233 -8.98 9.92 -2.10
CA ALA A 233 -9.82 9.99 -0.91
C ALA A 233 -9.32 9.14 0.26
N ASN A 234 -8.21 8.39 0.08
CA ASN A 234 -7.67 7.47 1.07
C ASN A 234 -8.71 6.46 1.58
N ASP A 235 -9.47 5.88 0.64
CA ASP A 235 -10.49 4.89 0.94
C ASP A 235 -9.88 3.68 1.67
N HIS A 236 -10.43 3.34 2.83
CA HIS A 236 -9.99 2.23 3.66
C HIS A 236 -10.09 0.87 2.95
N ARG A 237 -10.93 0.77 1.91
CA ARG A 237 -11.09 -0.44 1.10
C ARG A 237 -9.87 -0.74 0.24
N LEU A 238 -9.13 0.29 -0.19
CA LEU A 238 -7.90 0.16 -1.00
C LEU A 238 -6.65 -0.14 -0.15
N ARG A 239 -6.79 -0.87 0.96
CA ARG A 239 -5.63 -1.29 1.75
C ARG A 239 -4.91 -2.45 1.05
N PRO A 240 -3.57 -2.46 1.02
CA PRO A 240 -2.81 -3.50 0.33
C PRO A 240 -3.11 -4.88 0.92
N GLY A 241 -3.28 -5.89 0.07
CA GLY A 241 -3.63 -7.25 0.48
C GLY A 241 -5.12 -7.48 0.74
N ASN A 242 -5.94 -6.44 0.86
CA ASN A 242 -7.39 -6.61 1.00
C ASN A 242 -8.02 -7.05 -0.34
N MET A 243 -9.07 -7.86 -0.25
CA MET A 243 -9.93 -8.17 -1.38
C MET A 243 -11.03 -7.13 -1.46
N ILE A 244 -11.21 -6.54 -2.63
CA ILE A 244 -12.29 -5.57 -2.92
C ILE A 244 -13.24 -6.16 -3.95
N THR A 245 -14.48 -5.67 -3.94
CA THR A 245 -15.48 -6.00 -4.95
C THR A 245 -15.60 -4.83 -5.92
N LEU A 246 -15.40 -5.11 -7.21
CA LEU A 246 -15.58 -4.18 -8.29
C LEU A 246 -17.08 -3.98 -8.59
N ALA A 247 -17.41 -2.91 -9.31
CA ALA A 247 -18.80 -2.59 -9.64
C ALA A 247 -19.47 -3.69 -10.48
N ASN A 248 -18.72 -4.39 -11.33
CA ASN A 248 -19.18 -5.58 -12.07
C ASN A 248 -19.39 -6.84 -11.19
N GLY A 249 -19.11 -6.77 -9.88
CA GLY A 249 -19.22 -7.89 -8.95
C GLY A 249 -17.98 -8.78 -8.84
N THR A 250 -16.98 -8.59 -9.71
CA THR A 250 -15.72 -9.33 -9.63
C THR A 250 -14.95 -8.96 -8.36
N ARG A 251 -14.37 -9.96 -7.70
CA ARG A 251 -13.51 -9.76 -6.55
C ARG A 251 -12.05 -9.76 -6.97
N VAL A 252 -11.32 -8.74 -6.56
CA VAL A 252 -9.89 -8.56 -6.90
C VAL A 252 -9.09 -8.19 -5.66
N TYR A 253 -7.83 -8.60 -5.62
CA TYR A 253 -6.92 -8.20 -4.56
C TYR A 253 -6.32 -6.82 -4.84
N VAL A 254 -6.09 -6.05 -3.79
CA VAL A 254 -5.27 -4.84 -3.87
C VAL A 254 -3.80 -5.25 -3.81
N CYS A 255 -3.03 -4.89 -4.84
CA CYS A 255 -1.63 -5.28 -4.94
C CYS A 255 -0.83 -4.78 -3.74
N ARG A 256 -0.12 -5.69 -3.08
CA ARG A 256 0.69 -5.36 -1.90
C ARG A 256 1.85 -4.40 -2.16
N TRP A 257 2.38 -4.41 -3.38
CA TRP A 257 3.52 -3.58 -3.76
C TRP A 257 3.12 -2.14 -4.15
N CYS A 258 2.14 -1.99 -5.03
CA CYS A 258 1.77 -0.68 -5.59
C CYS A 258 0.50 -0.07 -4.96
N GLY A 259 -0.32 -0.88 -4.27
CA GLY A 259 -1.60 -0.45 -3.69
C GLY A 259 -2.74 -0.32 -4.69
N MET A 260 -2.55 -0.77 -5.93
CA MET A 260 -3.58 -0.74 -6.98
C MET A 260 -4.26 -2.11 -7.09
N PRO A 261 -5.56 -2.17 -7.42
CA PRO A 261 -6.25 -3.44 -7.68
C PRO A 261 -5.57 -4.27 -8.78
N VAL A 262 -5.54 -5.58 -8.60
CA VAL A 262 -5.07 -6.56 -9.59
C VAL A 262 -6.27 -7.01 -10.40
N ASP A 263 -6.62 -6.22 -11.41
CA ASP A 263 -7.68 -6.52 -12.37
C ASP A 263 -7.19 -7.47 -13.47
N PHE A 264 -5.94 -7.30 -13.93
CA PHE A 264 -5.29 -8.15 -14.93
C PHE A 264 -3.82 -8.40 -14.60
N GLY A 265 -3.28 -9.52 -15.08
CA GLY A 265 -1.85 -9.82 -15.01
C GLY A 265 -1.32 -10.15 -13.62
N PHE A 266 -2.05 -10.99 -12.87
CA PHE A 266 -1.59 -11.51 -11.58
C PHE A 266 -0.35 -12.40 -11.73
N ALA A 267 0.48 -12.46 -10.68
CA ALA A 267 1.61 -13.36 -10.64
C ALA A 267 1.15 -14.79 -10.32
N ALA A 268 1.64 -15.79 -11.06
CA ALA A 268 1.32 -17.20 -10.80
C ALA A 268 1.76 -17.59 -9.38
N GLY A 269 0.85 -18.21 -8.62
CA GLY A 269 1.04 -18.57 -7.20
C GLY A 269 1.01 -17.39 -6.21
N ASN A 270 0.87 -16.15 -6.68
CA ASN A 270 0.86 -14.94 -5.86
C ASN A 270 -0.16 -13.91 -6.40
N GLU A 271 -1.44 -14.24 -6.29
CA GLU A 271 -2.57 -13.44 -6.82
C GLU A 271 -2.66 -12.01 -6.23
N GLN A 272 -2.01 -11.79 -5.09
CA GLN A 272 -1.95 -10.49 -4.40
C GLN A 272 -0.94 -9.51 -5.03
N PHE A 273 -0.28 -9.88 -6.13
CA PHE A 273 0.67 -9.03 -6.83
C PHE A 273 0.42 -9.02 -8.34
N HIS A 274 0.61 -7.85 -8.97
CA HIS A 274 0.84 -7.82 -10.42
C HIS A 274 2.15 -8.54 -10.75
N ARG A 275 2.23 -9.20 -11.90
CA ARG A 275 3.43 -9.92 -12.36
C ARG A 275 4.72 -9.08 -12.28
N ARG A 276 4.65 -7.81 -12.73
CA ARG A 276 5.78 -6.87 -12.67
C ARG A 276 6.13 -6.47 -11.24
N CYS A 277 5.12 -6.23 -10.41
CA CYS A 277 5.29 -5.90 -8.99
C CYS A 277 5.95 -7.04 -8.22
N TYR A 278 5.56 -8.28 -8.53
CA TYR A 278 6.13 -9.49 -7.94
C TYR A 278 7.60 -9.68 -8.34
N SER A 279 7.96 -9.45 -9.60
CA SER A 279 9.36 -9.49 -10.05
C SER A 279 10.22 -8.47 -9.30
N LEU A 280 9.77 -7.21 -9.17
CA LEU A 280 10.49 -6.20 -8.40
C LEU A 280 10.60 -6.55 -6.91
N TYR A 281 9.55 -7.14 -6.33
CA TYR A 281 9.57 -7.62 -4.96
C TYR A 281 10.60 -8.76 -4.78
N ASN A 282 10.62 -9.72 -5.71
CA ASN A 282 11.56 -10.84 -5.69
C ASN A 282 13.02 -10.35 -5.81
N ASP A 283 13.29 -9.38 -6.69
CA ASP A 283 14.63 -8.77 -6.79
C ASP A 283 15.08 -8.15 -5.47
N LYS A 284 14.17 -7.49 -4.73
CA LYS A 284 14.48 -6.96 -3.39
C LYS A 284 14.67 -8.05 -2.34
N LEU A 285 13.97 -9.17 -2.46
CA LEU A 285 14.14 -10.31 -1.56
C LEU A 285 15.49 -10.99 -1.76
N VAL A 286 15.93 -11.15 -3.01
CA VAL A 286 17.26 -11.65 -3.36
C VAL A 286 18.35 -10.69 -2.86
N HIS A 287 18.18 -9.39 -3.09
CA HIS A 287 19.13 -8.38 -2.61
C HIS A 287 19.27 -8.39 -1.08
N PHE A 288 18.16 -8.49 -0.36
CA PHE A 288 18.14 -8.65 1.10
C PHE A 288 18.92 -9.88 1.55
N PHE A 289 18.75 -11.02 0.88
CA PHE A 289 19.50 -12.24 1.19
C PHE A 289 21.01 -12.05 1.03
N PHE A 290 21.46 -11.44 -0.08
CA PHE A 290 22.87 -11.15 -0.31
C PHE A 290 23.47 -10.21 0.74
N ILE A 291 22.75 -9.14 1.11
CA ILE A 291 23.18 -8.24 2.19
C ILE A 291 23.29 -9.01 3.51
N GLY A 292 22.32 -9.88 3.81
CA GLY A 292 22.35 -10.74 4.99
C GLY A 292 23.59 -11.64 5.03
N CYS A 293 23.98 -12.26 3.90
CA CYS A 293 25.21 -13.04 3.80
C CYS A 293 26.48 -12.20 4.04
N ILE A 294 26.55 -11.00 3.45
CA ILE A 294 27.68 -10.08 3.67
C ILE A 294 27.77 -9.68 5.14
N GLN A 295 26.64 -9.34 5.76
CA GLN A 295 26.60 -8.93 7.16
C GLN A 295 26.96 -10.08 8.12
N LEU A 296 26.51 -11.30 7.82
CA LEU A 296 26.90 -12.50 8.57
C LEU A 296 28.41 -12.75 8.44
N GLY A 297 28.95 -12.65 7.23
CA GLY A 297 30.39 -12.77 6.97
C GLY A 297 31.21 -11.71 7.71
N LEU A 298 30.79 -10.45 7.65
CA LEU A 298 31.42 -9.36 8.40
C LEU A 298 31.39 -9.62 9.91
N GLY A 299 30.26 -10.06 10.46
CA GLY A 299 30.15 -10.39 11.87
C GLY A 299 31.08 -11.54 12.29
N PHE A 300 31.16 -12.59 11.47
CA PHE A 300 32.06 -13.72 11.70
C PHE A 300 33.53 -13.30 11.66
N VAL A 301 33.95 -12.60 10.60
CA VAL A 301 35.33 -12.13 10.43
C VAL A 301 35.69 -11.16 11.57
N SER A 302 34.80 -10.25 11.95
CA SER A 302 35.04 -9.32 13.05
C SER A 302 35.27 -10.05 14.38
N ALA A 303 34.45 -11.06 14.69
CA ALA A 303 34.60 -11.85 15.91
C ALA A 303 35.93 -12.64 15.93
N VAL A 304 36.26 -13.33 14.83
CA VAL A 304 37.51 -14.09 14.71
C VAL A 304 38.73 -13.18 14.86
N LEU A 305 38.74 -12.02 14.20
CA LEU A 305 39.83 -11.04 14.34
C LEU A 305 39.95 -10.54 15.79
N ALA A 306 38.83 -10.27 16.45
CA ALA A 306 38.84 -9.88 17.85
C ALA A 306 39.46 -10.96 18.75
N TRP A 307 39.13 -12.23 18.51
CA TRP A 307 39.65 -13.35 19.30
C TRP A 307 41.12 -13.66 19.04
N ILE A 308 41.60 -13.48 17.80
CA ILE A 308 43.01 -13.70 17.46
C ILE A 308 43.88 -12.59 18.04
N TYR A 309 43.52 -11.33 17.81
CA TYR A 309 44.39 -10.19 18.13
C TYR A 309 44.20 -9.64 19.54
N PHE A 310 43.02 -9.82 20.15
CA PHE A 310 42.67 -9.19 21.44
C PHE A 310 42.21 -10.20 22.49
N ARG A 311 42.63 -11.48 22.39
CA ARG A 311 42.23 -12.56 23.31
C ARG A 311 42.47 -12.25 24.79
N ASN A 312 43.53 -11.49 25.09
CA ASN A 312 43.95 -11.21 26.46
C ASN A 312 43.17 -10.04 27.10
N ILE A 313 42.31 -9.37 26.34
CA ILE A 313 41.56 -8.20 26.80
C ILE A 313 40.13 -8.63 27.09
N GLY A 314 39.85 -8.91 28.36
CA GLY A 314 38.56 -9.47 28.80
C GLY A 314 37.35 -8.67 28.34
N LEU A 315 37.43 -7.34 28.34
CA LEU A 315 36.36 -6.45 27.88
C LEU A 315 36.04 -6.63 26.38
N VAL A 316 37.06 -6.83 25.54
CA VAL A 316 36.90 -7.03 24.09
C VAL A 316 36.43 -8.46 23.81
N LEU A 317 37.00 -9.45 24.50
CA LEU A 317 36.63 -10.84 24.33
C LEU A 317 35.19 -11.11 24.77
N GLY A 318 34.81 -10.70 25.97
CA GLY A 318 33.46 -10.95 26.51
C GLY A 318 32.37 -10.30 25.65
N SER A 319 32.60 -9.06 25.20
CA SER A 319 31.64 -8.34 24.38
C SER A 319 31.48 -8.93 22.97
N THR A 320 32.57 -9.34 22.33
CA THR A 320 32.53 -9.97 21.00
C THR A 320 31.96 -11.40 21.03
N VAL A 321 32.21 -12.18 22.09
CA VAL A 321 31.56 -13.49 22.29
C VAL A 321 30.05 -13.33 22.48
N ALA A 322 29.61 -12.42 23.36
CA ALA A 322 28.20 -12.15 23.56
C ALA A 322 27.52 -11.68 22.27
N SER A 323 28.15 -10.77 21.52
CA SER A 323 27.63 -10.33 20.23
C SER A 323 27.56 -11.46 19.20
N PHE A 324 28.52 -12.40 19.21
CA PHE A 324 28.51 -13.52 18.29
C PHE A 324 27.33 -14.46 18.57
N LEU A 325 27.04 -14.73 19.85
CA LEU A 325 25.85 -15.49 20.24
C LEU A 325 24.55 -14.78 19.83
N LEU A 326 24.47 -13.46 20.02
CA LEU A 326 23.32 -12.67 19.57
C LEU A 326 23.15 -12.66 18.05
N LEU A 327 24.24 -12.68 17.29
CA LEU A 327 24.21 -12.80 15.82
C LEU A 327 23.53 -14.12 15.40
N TRP A 328 23.89 -15.24 16.03
CA TRP A 328 23.23 -16.53 15.76
C TRP A 328 21.77 -16.54 16.20
N MET A 329 21.46 -15.90 17.32
CA MET A 329 20.08 -15.73 17.77
C MET A 329 19.26 -14.90 16.77
N CYS A 330 19.82 -13.83 16.19
CA CYS A 330 19.18 -13.05 15.13
C CYS A 330 18.91 -13.91 13.90
N LEU A 331 19.89 -14.72 13.48
CA LEU A 331 19.74 -15.65 12.36
C LEU A 331 18.63 -16.67 12.64
N GLY A 332 18.61 -17.24 13.83
CA GLY A 332 17.55 -18.15 14.29
C GLY A 332 16.16 -17.49 14.25
N ILE A 333 16.04 -16.25 14.74
CA ILE A 333 14.79 -15.48 14.68
C ILE A 333 14.36 -15.24 13.22
N ILE A 334 15.29 -14.98 12.30
CA ILE A 334 14.99 -14.79 10.87
C ILE A 334 14.53 -16.10 10.21
N ILE A 335 15.13 -17.23 10.56
CA ILE A 335 14.76 -18.56 10.02
C ILE A 335 13.39 -19.00 10.55
N ILE A 336 13.17 -18.86 11.87
CA ILE A 336 11.93 -19.28 12.54
C ILE A 336 10.77 -18.31 12.24
N ARG A 337 11.09 -17.11 11.74
CA ARG A 337 10.11 -16.07 11.40
C ARG A 337 9.14 -16.53 10.31
N GLY A 338 8.01 -17.08 10.75
CA GLY A 338 6.78 -17.00 9.98
C GLY A 338 6.31 -15.54 9.84
N ASN A 339 5.17 -15.35 9.15
CA ASN A 339 4.62 -14.04 8.74
C ASN A 339 4.14 -13.13 9.90
N THR A 340 4.52 -13.36 11.15
CA THR A 340 3.93 -12.70 12.32
C THR A 340 4.60 -11.37 12.69
N ARG A 341 3.75 -10.33 12.87
CA ARG A 341 4.14 -8.93 13.14
C ARG A 341 4.88 -8.72 14.46
N ARG A 342 4.68 -9.62 15.45
CA ARG A 342 5.30 -9.55 16.78
C ARG A 342 6.81 -9.82 16.80
N SER A 343 7.45 -10.33 15.74
CA SER A 343 8.90 -10.59 15.82
C SER A 343 9.79 -9.32 15.70
N ASN A 344 9.23 -8.19 15.24
CA ASN A 344 10.02 -6.98 14.94
C ASN A 344 10.70 -6.36 16.18
N TYR A 345 10.06 -6.39 17.35
CA TYR A 345 10.65 -5.78 18.55
C TYR A 345 11.85 -6.58 19.08
N TRP A 346 11.81 -7.91 19.00
CA TRP A 346 12.93 -8.76 19.40
C TRP A 346 14.16 -8.52 18.54
N THR A 347 13.97 -8.45 17.21
CA THR A 347 15.08 -8.15 16.30
C THR A 347 15.65 -6.77 16.57
N LEU A 348 14.81 -5.75 16.77
CA LEU A 348 15.27 -4.42 17.13
C LEU A 348 16.11 -4.42 18.42
N LEU A 349 15.64 -5.12 19.46
CA LEU A 349 16.36 -5.25 20.73
C LEU A 349 17.71 -5.95 20.56
N CYS A 350 17.76 -7.00 19.74
CA CYS A 350 19.01 -7.71 19.46
C CYS A 350 20.01 -6.85 18.67
N GLU A 351 19.55 -6.14 17.64
CA GLU A 351 20.40 -5.22 16.87
C GLU A 351 20.96 -4.11 17.76
N LEU A 352 20.13 -3.55 18.65
CA LEU A 352 20.56 -2.56 19.62
C LEU A 352 21.61 -3.14 20.57
N ALA A 353 21.35 -4.31 21.17
CA ALA A 353 22.29 -4.99 22.06
C ALA A 353 23.64 -5.29 21.38
N ILE A 354 23.62 -5.74 20.12
CA ILE A 354 24.83 -5.95 19.32
C ILE A 354 25.59 -4.63 19.17
N LEU A 355 24.94 -3.54 18.78
CA LEU A 355 25.61 -2.23 18.65
C LEU A 355 26.27 -1.80 19.96
N TRP A 356 25.57 -1.94 21.10
CA TRP A 356 26.14 -1.61 22.42
C TRP A 356 27.36 -2.47 22.76
N LEU A 357 27.31 -3.78 22.47
CA LEU A 357 28.42 -4.70 22.73
C LEU A 357 29.65 -4.42 21.86
N TRP A 358 29.51 -3.78 20.70
CA TRP A 358 30.66 -3.44 19.86
C TRP A 358 31.30 -2.09 20.19
N MET A 359 30.68 -1.27 21.05
CA MET A 359 31.28 -0.01 21.50
C MET A 359 32.61 -0.22 22.26
N PRO A 360 32.75 -1.15 23.23
CA PRO A 360 34.01 -1.34 23.94
C PRO A 360 35.17 -1.81 23.04
N PRO A 361 35.04 -2.80 22.14
CA PRO A 361 36.09 -3.15 21.18
C PRO A 361 36.56 -1.98 20.32
N VAL A 362 35.62 -1.22 19.75
CA VAL A 362 35.94 -0.07 18.89
C VAL A 362 36.62 1.03 19.69
N TYR A 363 36.07 1.37 20.87
CA TYR A 363 36.63 2.39 21.76
C TYR A 363 38.04 2.02 22.22
N HIS A 364 38.27 0.76 22.60
CA HIS A 364 39.58 0.29 23.03
C HIS A 364 40.64 0.44 21.92
N ILE A 365 40.33 0.00 20.70
CA ILE A 365 41.27 0.10 19.58
C ILE A 365 41.49 1.56 19.16
N ALA A 366 40.41 2.36 19.08
CA ALA A 366 40.49 3.76 18.71
C ALA A 366 41.28 4.59 19.73
N SER A 367 41.04 4.38 21.03
CA SER A 367 41.79 5.05 22.09
C SER A 367 43.25 4.64 22.11
N ALA A 368 43.58 3.36 21.90
CA ALA A 368 44.97 2.90 21.79
C ALA A 368 45.73 3.48 20.59
N ILE A 369 45.01 3.83 19.51
CA ILE A 369 45.58 4.53 18.36
C ILE A 369 45.76 6.02 18.68
N ALA A 370 44.79 6.65 19.33
CA ALA A 370 44.79 8.07 19.63
C ALA A 370 45.76 8.48 20.74
N SER A 371 46.02 7.60 21.71
CA SER A 371 46.91 7.88 22.85
C SER A 371 48.40 7.68 22.54
N ARG A 372 48.76 7.32 21.31
CA ARG A 372 50.16 7.09 20.92
C ARG A 372 50.93 8.40 20.75
N SER A 373 52.18 8.38 21.22
CA SER A 373 53.11 9.49 21.06
C SER A 373 53.82 9.41 19.70
N PRO A 374 54.25 10.55 19.12
CA PRO A 374 54.87 10.61 17.79
C PRO A 374 56.23 9.88 17.67
N GLY A 375 56.77 9.34 18.77
CA GLY A 375 57.98 8.50 18.78
C GLY A 375 57.75 7.00 18.89
N ASP A 376 56.49 6.54 19.00
CA ASP A 376 56.20 5.11 19.16
C ASP A 376 56.36 4.32 17.85
N ALA A 377 56.69 3.04 17.97
CA ALA A 377 56.77 2.10 16.83
C ALA A 377 55.47 2.14 15.99
N PRO A 378 55.56 1.95 14.65
CA PRO A 378 54.39 2.08 13.77
C PRO A 378 53.24 1.16 14.17
N ILE A 379 52.00 1.65 14.02
CA ILE A 379 50.80 0.85 14.34
C ILE A 379 50.77 -0.37 13.43
N PRO A 380 50.57 -1.59 13.97
CA PRO A 380 50.40 -2.76 13.15
C PRO A 380 49.25 -2.55 12.15
N LYS A 381 49.51 -2.77 10.87
CA LYS A 381 48.51 -2.63 9.81
C LYS A 381 47.27 -3.50 10.07
N SER A 382 47.45 -4.63 10.76
CA SER A 382 46.39 -5.53 11.22
C SER A 382 45.42 -4.86 12.19
N THR A 383 45.89 -4.02 13.12
CA THR A 383 45.06 -3.30 14.09
C THR A 383 44.15 -2.29 13.39
N ILE A 384 44.70 -1.55 12.41
CA ILE A 384 43.93 -0.60 11.60
C ILE A 384 42.89 -1.35 10.77
N ALA A 385 43.27 -2.47 10.14
CA ALA A 385 42.35 -3.30 9.37
C ALA A 385 41.20 -3.86 10.24
N CYS A 386 41.48 -4.29 11.48
CA CYS A 386 40.45 -4.71 12.43
C CYS A 386 39.47 -3.57 12.74
N LEU A 387 39.97 -2.36 13.01
CA LEU A 387 39.11 -1.20 13.28
C LEU A 387 38.19 -0.90 12.09
N VAL A 388 38.71 -0.90 10.86
CA VAL A 388 37.91 -0.68 9.65
C VAL A 388 36.79 -1.72 9.52
N ILE A 389 37.12 -3.00 9.71
CA ILE A 389 36.13 -4.10 9.65
C ILE A 389 35.07 -3.94 10.74
N PHE A 390 35.47 -3.58 11.97
CA PHE A 390 34.54 -3.39 13.09
C PHE A 390 33.59 -2.22 12.85
N VAL A 391 34.11 -1.10 12.35
CA VAL A 391 33.31 0.09 11.99
C VAL A 391 32.35 -0.22 10.84
N LEU A 392 32.81 -0.95 9.82
CA LEU A 392 31.97 -1.37 8.70
C LEU A 392 30.83 -2.28 9.17
N TYR A 393 31.13 -3.25 10.03
CA TYR A 393 30.12 -4.12 10.63
C TYR A 393 29.10 -3.32 11.46
N MET A 394 29.58 -2.37 12.28
CA MET A 394 28.73 -1.46 13.06
C MET A 394 27.82 -0.59 12.18
N LEU A 395 28.32 -0.10 11.04
CA LEU A 395 27.53 0.68 10.10
C LEU A 395 26.37 -0.14 9.52
N PHE A 396 26.63 -1.39 9.11
CA PHE A 396 25.58 -2.30 8.63
C PHE A 396 24.52 -2.54 9.71
N ARG A 397 24.94 -2.72 10.97
CA ARG A 397 24.04 -2.88 12.12
C ARG A 397 23.21 -1.63 12.38
N LEU A 398 23.81 -0.44 12.25
CA LEU A 398 23.10 0.83 12.41
C LEU A 398 22.02 1.03 11.34
N ILE A 399 22.33 0.71 10.08
CA ILE A 399 21.35 0.74 8.99
C ILE A 399 20.19 -0.22 9.29
N ASN A 400 20.50 -1.41 9.83
CA ASN A 400 19.46 -2.35 10.24
C ASN A 400 18.60 -1.86 11.40
N LEU A 401 19.20 -1.22 12.40
CA LEU A 401 18.48 -0.59 13.48
C LEU A 401 17.51 0.48 12.94
N ALA A 402 18.01 1.36 12.06
CA ALA A 402 17.21 2.43 11.46
C ALA A 402 16.00 1.89 10.68
N GLY A 403 16.19 0.86 9.84
CA GLY A 403 15.08 0.25 9.11
C GLY A 403 14.06 -0.45 10.03
N ASN A 404 14.51 -1.10 11.11
CA ASN A 404 13.61 -1.71 12.10
C ASN A 404 12.78 -0.65 12.86
N ILE A 405 13.35 0.51 13.18
CA ILE A 405 12.63 1.64 13.77
C ILE A 405 11.54 2.15 12.81
N ILE A 406 11.87 2.30 11.52
CA ILE A 406 10.90 2.73 10.50
C ILE A 406 9.75 1.73 10.36
N LEU A 407 10.05 0.43 10.38
CA LEU A 407 9.06 -0.64 10.34
C LEU A 407 8.13 -0.63 11.57
N MET A 408 8.66 -0.34 12.75
CA MET A 408 7.87 -0.18 13.97
C MET A 408 6.94 1.04 13.88
N GLY A 409 7.36 2.11 13.20
CA GLY A 409 6.55 3.29 12.91
C GLY A 409 5.38 3.07 11.94
N GLY A 410 5.14 1.84 11.47
CA GLY A 410 4.01 1.52 10.59
C GLY A 410 4.16 2.09 9.18
N TYR A 411 5.37 2.07 8.63
CA TYR A 411 5.63 2.54 7.28
C TYR A 411 4.78 1.79 6.23
N ASP A 412 4.08 2.55 5.38
CA ASP A 412 3.22 2.06 4.31
C ASP A 412 3.80 2.47 2.96
N ILE A 413 4.29 1.48 2.21
CA ILE A 413 4.98 1.67 0.91
C ILE A 413 4.02 2.20 -0.16
N THR A 414 2.73 1.88 -0.06
CA THR A 414 1.73 2.28 -1.06
C THR A 414 1.33 3.75 -0.92
N ARG A 415 1.76 4.40 0.17
CA ARG A 415 1.46 5.79 0.46
C ARG A 415 2.07 6.74 -0.57
N CYS A 416 3.15 6.35 -1.24
CA CYS A 416 3.73 7.13 -2.34
C CYS A 416 2.92 7.13 -3.63
N THR A 417 2.12 6.09 -3.85
CA THR A 417 1.17 6.05 -4.96
C THR A 417 -0.01 7.00 -4.70
N ARG A 418 -0.30 7.35 -3.44
CA ARG A 418 -1.37 8.29 -3.06
C ARG A 418 -0.90 9.70 -3.36
N GLY A 419 -1.32 10.27 -4.50
CA GLY A 419 -0.81 11.54 -5.08
C GLY A 419 -0.80 12.81 -4.21
N ASN A 420 -1.23 12.75 -2.95
CA ASN A 420 -1.23 13.87 -2.00
C ASN A 420 0.01 13.91 -1.08
N VAL A 421 1.13 13.28 -1.45
CA VAL A 421 2.35 13.29 -0.61
C VAL A 421 3.06 14.66 -0.68
N PRO A 422 3.39 15.29 0.47
CA PRO A 422 4.13 16.56 0.51
C PRO A 422 5.52 16.42 -0.13
N ARG A 423 6.04 17.52 -0.71
CA ARG A 423 7.28 17.52 -1.52
C ARG A 423 8.49 16.98 -0.76
N TRP A 424 8.69 17.39 0.50
CA TRP A 424 9.79 16.91 1.34
C TRP A 424 9.79 15.38 1.47
N ARG A 425 8.60 14.79 1.57
CA ARG A 425 8.45 13.36 1.74
C ARG A 425 8.74 12.58 0.46
N ARG A 426 8.59 13.20 -0.72
CA ARG A 426 9.03 12.58 -1.99
C ARG A 426 10.55 12.40 -2.07
N LEU A 427 11.32 13.25 -1.38
CA LEU A 427 12.77 13.12 -1.29
C LEU A 427 13.18 12.05 -0.28
N ILE A 428 12.48 11.95 0.85
CA ILE A 428 12.80 11.03 1.95
C ILE A 428 12.27 9.61 1.67
N ASP A 429 11.15 9.47 0.96
CA ASP A 429 10.51 8.16 0.78
C ASP A 429 11.38 7.12 0.07
N PRO A 430 12.16 7.44 -0.99
CA PRO A 430 13.12 6.50 -1.56
C PRO A 430 14.13 5.98 -0.53
N VAL A 431 14.59 6.84 0.39
CA VAL A 431 15.53 6.47 1.45
C VAL A 431 14.85 5.57 2.49
N LEU A 432 13.66 5.94 2.97
CA LEU A 432 12.88 5.11 3.90
C LEU A 432 12.59 3.74 3.31
N ARG A 433 12.19 3.71 2.03
CA ARG A 433 11.92 2.50 1.29
C ARG A 433 13.17 1.63 1.14
N ALA A 434 14.32 2.24 0.84
CA ALA A 434 15.60 1.53 0.79
C ALA A 434 15.96 0.93 2.16
N LEU A 435 15.80 1.68 3.25
CA LEU A 435 16.05 1.21 4.62
C LEU A 435 15.11 0.06 5.03
N VAL A 436 13.84 0.12 4.65
CA VAL A 436 12.87 -0.96 4.90
C VAL A 436 13.19 -2.21 4.09
N PHE A 437 13.61 -2.07 2.83
CA PHE A 437 14.03 -3.22 2.04
C PHE A 437 15.38 -3.79 2.47
N TRP A 438 16.25 -2.95 3.02
CA TRP A 438 17.50 -3.39 3.63
C TRP A 438 17.26 -4.29 4.83
N THR A 439 16.24 -3.99 5.65
CA THR A 439 15.97 -4.73 6.90
C THR A 439 15.01 -5.89 6.76
N TYR A 440 13.88 -5.69 6.07
CA TYR A 440 12.84 -6.71 6.00
C TYR A 440 11.87 -6.45 4.81
N PRO A 441 12.21 -6.93 3.60
CA PRO A 441 11.36 -6.76 2.42
C PRO A 441 9.99 -7.42 2.57
N GLN A 442 9.91 -8.53 3.31
CA GLN A 442 8.69 -9.28 3.57
C GLN A 442 7.64 -8.50 4.40
N SER A 443 7.97 -7.33 4.94
CA SER A 443 7.00 -6.42 5.58
C SER A 443 5.81 -6.09 4.68
N ILE A 444 5.97 -6.17 3.35
CA ILE A 444 4.92 -5.93 2.35
C ILE A 444 3.82 -7.00 2.35
N GLN A 445 4.15 -8.23 2.78
CA GLN A 445 3.20 -9.34 2.82
C GLN A 445 2.24 -9.28 4.02
N LYS A 446 2.34 -8.24 4.86
CA LYS A 446 1.55 -8.07 6.09
C LYS A 446 0.22 -7.36 5.89
#